data_AF-A0A6J7EGP5-F1
#
_entry.id   AF-A0A6J7EGP5-F1
#
_cell.length_a   1.000
_cell.length_b   1.000
_cell.length_c   1.000
_cell.angle_alpha   90.00
_cell.angle_beta   90.00
_cell.angle_gamma   90.00
#
_symmetry.space_group_name_H-M   'P 1'
#
loop_
_entity.id
_entity.type
_entity.pdbx_description
1 polymer ?
#
loop_
_entity_poly.entity_id
_entity_poly.type
_entity_poly.pdbx_seq_one_letter_code
_entity_poly.pdbx_strand_id
1 'polypeptide(L)'
;MLGLALALLLDRKFRGRAIVRTLLITPFLITPVASALMWKHIMFNPVYGILDGFATQIYQKFGGDSVIAWDFVSQHPLIAIAVPMIWQWTPFMMLIILAGLQSQAPDILEAAAVDGAGPRQIFARMTFPHLRQYIQLAIILGTIYIVQSMDFVFTITQGGPGTDSTIIPYQIYLTMFRKYEYGEAAAAGVIVIALTILLSTFALRLTRDLLESEK
;
A
#
# COMPACT_ATOMS: atom_id res chain seq x y z
N MET A 1 3.92 7.49 -0.59
CA MET A 1 4.29 8.48 0.44
C MET A 1 4.88 7.83 1.69
N LEU A 2 4.16 6.95 2.40
CA LEU A 2 4.71 6.28 3.59
C LEU A 2 6.02 5.55 3.33
N GLY A 3 6.12 4.80 2.22
CA GLY A 3 7.35 4.13 1.82
C GLY A 3 8.54 5.09 1.63
N LEU A 4 8.32 6.28 1.04
CA LEU A 4 9.35 7.31 0.88
C LEU A 4 9.81 7.86 2.24
N ALA A 5 8.86 8.18 3.12
CA ALA A 5 9.17 8.68 4.46
C ALA A 5 9.99 7.67 5.27
N LEU A 6 9.59 6.39 5.25
CA LEU A 6 10.34 5.33 5.92
C LEU A 6 11.69 5.07 5.26
N ALA A 7 11.79 5.15 3.93
CA ALA A 7 13.06 4.99 3.22
C ALA A 7 14.05 6.09 3.62
N LEU A 8 13.61 7.36 3.65
CA LEU A 8 14.45 8.49 4.09
C LEU A 8 14.89 8.36 5.56
N LEU A 9 14.03 7.81 6.42
CA LEU A 9 14.35 7.58 7.83
C LEU A 9 15.36 6.43 7.97
N LEU A 10 15.16 5.35 7.22
CA LEU A 10 16.04 4.19 7.22
C LEU A 10 17.36 4.44 6.48
N ASP A 11 17.44 5.41 5.58
CA ASP A 11 18.69 5.69 4.86
C ASP A 11 19.79 6.23 5.79
N ARG A 12 19.40 6.94 6.85
CA ARG A 12 20.31 7.49 7.86
C ARG A 12 21.03 6.39 8.65
N LYS A 13 22.25 6.69 9.11
CA LYS A 13 23.00 5.80 10.01
C LYS A 13 22.53 6.02 11.45
N PHE A 14 21.95 5.00 12.09
CA PHE A 14 21.57 5.02 13.51
C PHE A 14 21.68 3.62 14.15
N ARG A 15 21.79 3.57 15.48
CA ARG A 15 21.93 2.31 16.23
C ARG A 15 20.61 1.52 16.15
N GLY A 16 20.69 0.24 15.81
CA GLY A 16 19.50 -0.63 15.69
C GLY A 16 18.77 -0.58 14.34
N ARG A 17 19.33 0.11 13.32
CA ARG A 17 18.76 0.20 11.96
C ARG A 17 18.36 -1.16 11.36
N ALA A 18 19.18 -2.20 11.58
CA ALA A 18 18.89 -3.54 11.07
C ALA A 18 17.61 -4.13 11.68
N ILE A 19 17.41 -3.99 13.00
CA ILE A 19 16.23 -4.49 13.70
C ILE A 19 14.97 -3.74 13.22
N VAL A 20 15.04 -2.41 13.16
CA VAL A 20 13.93 -1.58 12.66
C VAL A 20 13.57 -1.96 11.22
N ARG A 21 14.58 -2.14 10.36
CA ARG A 21 14.36 -2.58 8.98
C ARG A 21 13.66 -3.95 8.93
N THR A 22 14.10 -4.93 9.72
CA THR A 22 13.47 -6.26 9.75
C THR A 22 12.02 -6.19 10.20
N LEU A 23 11.73 -5.45 11.29
CA LEU A 23 10.37 -5.27 11.80
C LEU A 23 9.46 -4.57 10.79
N LEU A 24 9.97 -3.56 10.08
CA LEU A 24 9.21 -2.86 9.05
C LEU A 24 8.94 -3.72 7.83
N ILE A 25 9.79 -4.71 7.50
CA ILE A 25 9.58 -5.62 6.36
C ILE A 25 8.56 -6.71 6.67
N THR A 26 8.41 -7.10 7.95
CA THR A 26 7.54 -8.20 8.37
C THR A 26 6.13 -8.19 7.78
N PRO A 27 5.39 -7.06 7.72
CA PRO A 27 4.03 -7.04 7.17
C PRO A 27 3.93 -7.58 5.74
N PHE A 28 4.93 -7.27 4.90
CA PHE A 28 4.93 -7.67 3.50
C PHE A 28 5.12 -9.18 3.30
N LEU A 29 5.70 -9.87 4.30
CA LEU A 29 5.95 -11.32 4.25
C LEU A 29 4.71 -12.15 4.62
N ILE A 30 3.67 -11.51 5.16
CA ILE A 30 2.43 -12.18 5.55
C ILE A 30 1.57 -12.37 4.29
N THR A 31 0.89 -13.51 4.16
CA THR A 31 -0.05 -13.72 3.03
C THR A 31 -1.21 -12.72 3.12
N PRO A 32 -1.71 -12.18 1.99
CA PRO A 32 -2.78 -11.17 2.01
C PRO A 32 -4.03 -11.59 2.79
N VAL A 33 -4.48 -12.84 2.64
CA VAL A 33 -5.64 -13.37 3.39
C VAL A 33 -5.38 -13.40 4.90
N ALA A 34 -4.20 -13.85 5.34
CA ALA A 34 -3.87 -13.88 6.77
C ALA A 34 -3.78 -12.45 7.37
N SER A 35 -3.18 -11.52 6.63
CA SER A 35 -3.14 -10.10 6.97
C SER A 35 -4.56 -9.52 7.10
N ALA A 36 -5.42 -9.80 6.12
CA ALA A 36 -6.81 -9.36 6.14
C ALA A 36 -7.61 -9.94 7.32
N LEU A 37 -7.45 -11.22 7.65
CA LEU A 37 -8.06 -11.85 8.82
C LEU A 37 -7.55 -11.23 10.13
N MET A 38 -6.25 -10.97 10.22
CA MET A 38 -5.64 -10.32 11.38
C MET A 38 -6.27 -8.95 11.61
N TRP A 39 -6.37 -8.11 10.57
CA TRP A 39 -7.02 -6.81 10.67
C TRP A 39 -8.52 -6.93 10.99
N LYS A 40 -9.25 -7.82 10.33
CA LYS A 40 -10.68 -8.05 10.57
C LYS A 40 -10.99 -8.43 12.02
N HIS A 41 -10.21 -9.33 12.61
CA HIS A 41 -10.49 -9.87 13.93
C HIS A 41 -9.80 -9.12 15.07
N ILE A 42 -8.55 -8.70 14.89
CA ILE A 42 -7.79 -8.03 15.96
C ILE A 42 -8.09 -6.53 15.99
N MET A 43 -8.21 -5.89 14.83
CA MET A 43 -8.39 -4.44 14.76
C MET A 43 -9.86 -4.04 14.68
N PHE A 44 -10.60 -4.61 13.72
CA PHE A 44 -11.94 -4.15 13.33
C PHE A 44 -13.10 -4.89 13.99
N ASN A 45 -12.85 -5.84 14.89
CA ASN A 45 -13.94 -6.57 15.53
C ASN A 45 -14.74 -5.65 16.48
N PRO A 46 -16.06 -5.55 16.34
CA PRO A 46 -16.84 -4.59 17.14
C PRO A 46 -17.04 -4.99 18.61
N VAL A 47 -16.67 -6.22 18.99
CA VAL A 47 -16.84 -6.75 20.35
C VAL A 47 -15.53 -6.74 21.12
N TYR A 48 -14.42 -7.14 20.49
CA TYR A 48 -13.13 -7.30 21.15
C TYR A 48 -11.96 -6.70 20.36
N GLY A 49 -12.23 -5.96 19.29
CA GLY A 49 -11.22 -5.30 18.48
C GLY A 49 -10.50 -4.20 19.25
N ILE A 50 -9.23 -3.99 18.92
CA ILE A 50 -8.39 -2.97 19.55
C ILE A 50 -8.95 -1.56 19.30
N LEU A 51 -9.52 -1.30 18.13
CA LEU A 51 -10.06 0.02 17.79
C LEU A 51 -11.23 0.40 18.69
N ASP A 52 -12.19 -0.50 18.85
CA ASP A 52 -13.38 -0.30 19.67
C ASP A 52 -13.04 -0.28 21.16
N GLY A 53 -12.11 -1.13 21.60
CA GLY A 53 -11.59 -1.10 22.96
C GLY A 53 -10.92 0.23 23.29
N PHE A 54 -10.09 0.75 22.39
CA PHE A 54 -9.43 2.05 22.57
C PHE A 54 -10.42 3.22 22.51
N ALA A 55 -11.39 3.18 21.58
CA ALA A 55 -12.45 4.18 21.49
C ALA A 55 -13.31 4.20 22.76
N THR A 56 -13.68 3.04 23.28
CA THR A 56 -14.41 2.89 24.54
C THR A 56 -13.62 3.45 25.71
N GLN A 57 -12.32 3.15 25.82
CA GLN A 57 -11.48 3.71 26.89
C GLN A 57 -11.39 5.23 26.83
N ILE A 58 -11.29 5.81 25.65
CA ILE A 58 -11.29 7.27 25.48
C ILE A 58 -12.65 7.83 25.90
N TYR A 59 -13.75 7.25 25.41
CA TYR A 59 -15.11 7.71 25.71
C TYR A 59 -15.43 7.66 27.20
N GLN A 60 -15.04 6.59 27.88
CA GLN A 60 -15.17 6.45 29.33
C GLN A 60 -14.36 7.49 30.10
N LYS A 61 -13.17 7.86 29.62
CA LYS A 61 -12.38 8.96 30.21
C LYS A 61 -13.06 10.33 30.07
N PHE A 62 -13.94 10.50 29.08
CA PHE A 62 -14.74 11.71 28.88
C PHE A 62 -16.15 11.62 29.48
N GLY A 63 -16.42 10.65 30.35
CA GLY A 63 -17.68 10.53 31.09
C GLY A 63 -18.77 9.73 30.37
N GLY A 64 -18.42 8.93 29.37
CA GLY A 64 -19.33 8.00 28.72
C GLY A 64 -19.44 6.67 29.45
N ASP A 65 -20.67 6.24 29.77
CA ASP A 65 -20.90 4.99 30.53
C ASP A 65 -21.13 3.75 29.65
N SER A 66 -21.14 3.91 28.31
CA SER A 66 -21.42 2.84 27.37
C SER A 66 -20.16 2.31 26.67
N VAL A 67 -20.21 1.02 26.29
CA VAL A 67 -19.24 0.41 25.38
C VAL A 67 -19.54 0.90 23.97
N ILE A 68 -18.54 1.46 23.29
CA ILE A 68 -18.66 1.83 21.87
C ILE A 68 -18.43 0.55 21.06
N ALA A 69 -19.52 0.02 20.48
CA ALA A 69 -19.46 -0.98 19.42
C ALA A 69 -19.52 -0.26 18.07
N TRP A 70 -18.36 0.16 17.56
CA TRP A 70 -18.24 0.82 16.28
C TRP A 70 -18.07 -0.23 15.19
N ASP A 71 -19.12 -0.48 14.43
CA ASP A 71 -19.00 -1.28 13.20
C ASP A 71 -18.30 -0.49 12.09
N PHE A 72 -16.98 -0.35 12.24
CA PHE A 72 -16.11 0.42 11.35
C PHE A 72 -16.12 -0.15 9.92
N VAL A 73 -16.20 -1.48 9.78
CA VAL A 73 -16.18 -2.15 8.48
C VAL A 73 -17.44 -1.81 7.69
N SER A 74 -18.61 -1.86 8.33
CA SER A 74 -19.86 -1.52 7.65
C SER A 74 -19.96 -0.02 7.34
N GLN A 75 -19.48 0.86 8.21
CA GLN A 75 -19.56 2.30 7.98
C GLN A 75 -18.54 2.80 6.96
N HIS A 76 -17.35 2.19 6.92
CA HIS A 76 -16.22 2.65 6.12
C HIS A 76 -15.49 1.48 5.42
N PRO A 77 -16.19 0.72 4.54
CA PRO A 77 -15.66 -0.53 3.98
C PRO A 77 -14.39 -0.31 3.14
N LEU A 78 -14.35 0.76 2.34
CA LEU A 78 -13.17 1.08 1.52
C LEU A 78 -11.94 1.43 2.37
N ILE A 79 -12.14 2.11 3.51
CA ILE A 79 -11.06 2.45 4.43
C ILE A 79 -10.58 1.19 5.15
N ALA A 80 -11.52 0.35 5.59
CA ALA A 80 -11.22 -0.94 6.22
C ALA A 80 -10.42 -1.89 5.31
N ILE A 81 -10.55 -1.76 3.98
CA ILE A 81 -9.72 -2.47 3.00
C ILE A 81 -8.39 -1.75 2.77
N ALA A 82 -8.42 -0.43 2.54
CA ALA A 82 -7.26 0.34 2.12
C ALA A 82 -6.17 0.40 3.21
N VAL A 83 -6.54 0.55 4.48
CA VAL A 83 -5.56 0.70 5.57
C VAL A 83 -4.68 -0.55 5.74
N PRO A 84 -5.24 -1.77 5.88
CA PRO A 84 -4.46 -3.01 5.90
C PRO A 84 -3.59 -3.20 4.65
N MET A 85 -4.14 -2.88 3.48
CA MET A 85 -3.43 -3.01 2.21
C MET A 85 -2.23 -2.07 2.14
N ILE A 86 -2.41 -0.79 2.51
CA ILE A 86 -1.34 0.20 2.58
C ILE A 86 -0.28 -0.24 3.59
N TRP A 87 -0.69 -0.71 4.77
CA TRP A 87 0.22 -1.22 5.79
C TRP A 87 1.07 -2.39 5.28
N GLN A 88 0.46 -3.35 4.59
CA GLN A 88 1.16 -4.52 4.04
C GLN A 88 2.11 -4.17 2.89
N TRP A 89 1.75 -3.21 2.03
CA TRP A 89 2.54 -2.85 0.84
C TRP A 89 3.58 -1.75 1.06
N THR A 90 3.44 -0.95 2.12
CA THR A 90 4.41 0.09 2.48
C THR A 90 5.86 -0.42 2.54
N PRO A 91 6.17 -1.60 3.09
CA PRO A 91 7.54 -2.09 3.17
C PRO A 91 8.17 -2.38 1.79
N PHE A 92 7.38 -2.88 0.85
CA PHE A 92 7.83 -3.11 -0.52
C PHE A 92 8.21 -1.79 -1.21
N MET A 93 7.34 -0.79 -1.12
CA MET A 93 7.61 0.55 -1.68
C MET A 93 8.81 1.22 -1.01
N MET A 94 8.94 1.06 0.30
CA MET A 94 10.09 1.53 1.07
C MET A 94 11.40 0.91 0.56
N LEU A 95 11.44 -0.40 0.30
CA LEU A 95 12.64 -1.08 -0.16
C LEU A 95 13.09 -0.62 -1.54
N ILE A 96 12.17 -0.44 -2.48
CA ILE A 96 12.48 0.08 -3.83
C ILE A 96 13.10 1.48 -3.73
N ILE A 97 12.49 2.36 -2.96
CA ILE A 97 12.96 3.75 -2.81
C ILE A 97 14.29 3.79 -2.03
N LEU A 98 14.45 2.95 -1.01
CA LEU A 98 15.69 2.85 -0.25
C LEU A 98 16.85 2.36 -1.12
N ALA A 99 16.60 1.41 -2.03
CA ALA A 99 17.60 0.99 -3.01
C ALA A 99 18.02 2.15 -3.93
N GLY A 100 17.07 3.01 -4.32
CA GLY A 100 17.35 4.22 -5.08
C GLY A 100 18.13 5.29 -4.31
N LEU A 101 17.86 5.46 -3.02
CA LEU A 101 18.68 6.33 -2.16
C LEU A 101 20.12 5.81 -2.07
N GLN A 102 20.28 4.49 -1.89
CA GLN A 102 21.58 3.84 -1.72
C GLN A 102 22.41 3.73 -3.01
N SER A 103 21.81 3.96 -4.18
CA SER A 103 22.53 3.95 -5.46
C SER A 103 23.19 5.30 -5.80
N GLN A 104 22.90 6.37 -5.04
CA GLN A 104 23.54 7.67 -5.26
C GLN A 104 25.01 7.65 -4.85
N ALA A 105 25.89 8.20 -5.69
CA ALA A 105 27.29 8.35 -5.36
C ALA A 105 27.44 9.39 -4.23
N PRO A 106 28.01 9.01 -3.06
CA PRO A 106 28.14 9.91 -1.92
C PRO A 106 28.99 11.13 -2.26
N ASP A 107 30.06 10.94 -3.05
CA ASP A 107 30.99 12.00 -3.46
C ASP A 107 30.30 13.16 -4.17
N ILE A 108 29.25 12.89 -4.97
CA ILE A 108 28.47 13.91 -5.67
C ILE A 108 27.65 14.75 -4.69
N LEU A 109 27.06 14.11 -3.67
CA LEU A 109 26.27 14.78 -2.65
C LEU A 109 27.16 15.60 -1.70
N GLU A 110 28.35 15.09 -1.40
CA GLU A 110 29.36 15.79 -0.60
C GLU A 110 29.91 17.02 -1.33
N ALA A 111 30.21 16.91 -2.63
CA ALA A 111 30.61 18.05 -3.44
C ALA A 111 29.55 19.17 -3.46
N ALA A 112 28.27 18.81 -3.65
CA ALA A 112 27.18 19.78 -3.59
C ALA A 112 27.07 20.47 -2.22
N ALA A 113 27.35 19.75 -1.12
CA ALA A 113 27.37 20.34 0.22
C ALA A 113 28.54 21.31 0.41
N VAL A 114 29.71 21.03 -0.17
CA VAL A 114 30.87 21.93 -0.20
C VAL A 114 30.57 23.20 -1.02
N ASP A 115 29.80 23.09 -2.09
CA ASP A 115 29.31 24.21 -2.90
C ASP A 115 28.21 25.04 -2.21
N GLY A 116 27.87 24.72 -0.96
CA GLY A 116 26.91 25.48 -0.15
C GLY A 116 25.44 25.05 -0.33
N ALA A 117 25.16 23.94 -1.03
CA ALA A 117 23.79 23.44 -1.15
C ALA A 117 23.29 22.89 0.20
N GLY A 118 22.20 23.46 0.71
CA GLY A 118 21.58 22.96 1.95
C GLY A 118 20.87 21.61 1.76
N PRO A 119 20.54 20.87 2.84
CA PRO A 119 19.91 19.54 2.75
C PRO A 119 18.58 19.51 1.97
N ARG A 120 17.79 20.59 2.06
CA ARG A 120 16.54 20.72 1.28
C ARG A 120 16.80 20.91 -0.21
N GLN A 121 17.87 21.62 -0.56
CA GLN A 121 18.27 21.86 -1.94
C GLN A 121 18.85 20.59 -2.58
N ILE A 122 19.71 19.89 -1.85
CA ILE A 122 20.24 18.58 -2.26
C ILE A 122 19.07 17.60 -2.48
N PHE A 123 18.14 17.51 -1.52
CA PHE A 123 16.98 16.64 -1.67
C PHE A 123 16.13 17.01 -2.89
N ALA A 124 15.72 18.29 -3.03
CA ALA A 124 14.80 18.69 -4.08
C ALA A 124 15.41 18.67 -5.49
N ARG A 125 16.71 18.99 -5.62
CA ARG A 125 17.37 19.16 -6.93
C ARG A 125 18.20 17.96 -7.38
N MET A 126 18.60 17.08 -6.46
CA MET A 126 19.47 15.94 -6.80
C MET A 126 18.80 14.62 -6.40
N THR A 127 18.42 14.46 -5.14
CA THR A 127 17.84 13.20 -4.65
C THR A 127 16.46 12.92 -5.24
N PHE A 128 15.54 13.87 -5.19
CA PHE A 128 14.16 13.66 -5.65
C PHE A 128 14.05 13.36 -7.15
N PRO A 129 14.76 14.08 -8.06
CA PRO A 129 14.83 13.71 -9.48
C PRO A 129 15.38 12.29 -9.68
N HIS A 130 16.49 11.94 -9.01
CA HIS A 130 17.05 10.59 -9.06
C HIS A 130 16.08 9.50 -8.57
N LEU A 131 15.32 9.78 -7.51
CA LEU A 131 14.32 8.86 -6.97
C LEU A 131 13.09 8.69 -7.86
N ARG A 132 12.87 9.58 -8.84
CA ARG A 132 11.69 9.55 -9.71
C ARG A 132 11.51 8.20 -10.39
N GLN A 133 12.58 7.61 -10.95
CA GLN A 133 12.53 6.30 -11.60
C GLN A 133 12.12 5.16 -10.63
N TYR A 134 12.60 5.22 -9.39
CA TYR A 134 12.28 4.22 -8.35
C TYR A 134 10.85 4.38 -7.85
N ILE A 135 10.39 5.63 -7.68
CA ILE A 135 8.99 5.94 -7.32
C ILE A 135 8.04 5.50 -8.44
N GLN A 136 8.41 5.71 -9.70
CA GLN A 136 7.63 5.25 -10.85
C GLN A 136 7.53 3.74 -10.89
N LEU A 137 8.65 3.02 -10.74
CA LEU A 137 8.66 1.57 -10.65
C LEU A 137 7.74 1.07 -9.52
N ALA A 138 7.84 1.68 -8.34
CA ALA A 138 6.97 1.38 -7.20
C ALA A 138 5.48 1.61 -7.52
N ILE A 139 5.14 2.72 -8.17
CA ILE A 139 3.75 3.03 -8.58
C ILE A 139 3.23 2.03 -9.61
N ILE A 140 4.04 1.66 -10.62
CA ILE A 140 3.65 0.67 -11.64
C ILE A 140 3.31 -0.67 -10.97
N LEU A 141 4.27 -1.21 -10.19
CA LEU A 141 4.10 -2.51 -9.53
C LEU A 141 2.92 -2.51 -8.56
N GLY A 142 2.74 -1.41 -7.81
CA GLY A 142 1.59 -1.24 -6.91
C GLY A 142 0.26 -1.17 -7.66
N THR A 143 0.21 -0.46 -8.79
CA THR A 143 -1.01 -0.33 -9.60
C THR A 143 -1.41 -1.67 -10.20
N ILE A 144 -0.45 -2.42 -10.75
CA ILE A 144 -0.68 -3.77 -11.28
C ILE A 144 -1.27 -4.69 -10.21
N TYR A 145 -0.75 -4.60 -8.99
CA TYR A 145 -1.28 -5.39 -7.87
C TYR A 145 -2.70 -4.99 -7.49
N ILE A 146 -2.97 -3.68 -7.28
CA ILE A 146 -4.28 -3.19 -6.82
C ILE A 146 -5.41 -3.57 -7.79
N VAL A 147 -5.15 -3.54 -9.10
CA VAL A 147 -6.14 -3.90 -10.12
C VAL A 147 -6.56 -5.37 -10.02
N GLN A 148 -5.66 -6.24 -9.58
CA GLN A 148 -5.89 -7.69 -9.52
C GLN A 148 -6.26 -8.17 -8.10
N SER A 149 -5.93 -7.41 -7.06
CA SER A 149 -6.07 -7.85 -5.68
C SER A 149 -7.53 -7.93 -5.25
N MET A 150 -7.98 -9.12 -4.85
CA MET A 150 -9.31 -9.31 -4.24
C MET A 150 -9.26 -9.78 -2.80
N ASP A 151 -8.09 -10.12 -2.27
CA ASP A 151 -7.94 -10.83 -1.00
C ASP A 151 -8.56 -10.07 0.18
N PHE A 152 -8.31 -8.77 0.26
CA PHE A 152 -8.84 -7.92 1.32
C PHE A 152 -10.36 -7.71 1.19
N VAL A 153 -10.87 -7.50 -0.02
CA VAL A 153 -12.32 -7.37 -0.28
C VAL A 153 -13.02 -8.67 0.10
N PHE A 154 -12.53 -9.81 -0.41
CA PHE A 154 -13.07 -11.13 -0.12
C PHE A 154 -13.10 -11.43 1.39
N THR A 155 -12.02 -11.09 2.09
CA THR A 155 -11.85 -11.49 3.49
C THR A 155 -12.53 -10.54 4.47
N ILE A 156 -12.40 -9.22 4.27
CA ILE A 156 -12.89 -8.20 5.22
C ILE A 156 -14.36 -7.93 4.99
N THR A 157 -14.74 -7.53 3.77
CA THR A 157 -16.06 -6.95 3.49
C THR A 157 -17.00 -7.86 2.71
N GLN A 158 -16.47 -8.87 2.00
CA GLN A 158 -17.20 -9.67 1.02
C GLN A 158 -17.96 -8.79 0.00
N GLY A 159 -17.37 -7.64 -0.38
CA GLY A 159 -17.97 -6.66 -1.31
C GLY A 159 -18.97 -5.69 -0.67
N GLY A 160 -19.28 -5.84 0.62
CA GLY A 160 -20.30 -5.07 1.31
C GLY A 160 -19.85 -3.76 1.97
N PRO A 161 -20.79 -3.06 2.66
CA PRO A 161 -22.24 -3.35 2.67
C PRO A 161 -22.87 -3.23 1.29
N GLY A 162 -23.86 -4.07 0.98
CA GLY A 162 -24.42 -4.14 -0.38
C GLY A 162 -23.33 -4.46 -1.41
N THR A 163 -22.99 -3.46 -2.24
CA THR A 163 -21.92 -3.55 -3.26
C THR A 163 -20.85 -2.48 -3.10
N ASP A 164 -20.81 -1.77 -1.97
CA ASP A 164 -20.01 -0.55 -1.77
C ASP A 164 -18.49 -0.78 -1.84
N SER A 165 -18.04 -2.03 -1.65
CA SER A 165 -16.63 -2.41 -1.81
C SER A 165 -16.40 -3.47 -2.87
N THR A 166 -17.40 -3.74 -3.71
CA THR A 166 -17.28 -4.74 -4.78
C THR A 166 -16.39 -4.22 -5.90
N ILE A 167 -15.36 -5.00 -6.21
CA ILE A 167 -14.44 -4.76 -7.33
C ILE A 167 -14.60 -5.84 -8.40
N ILE A 168 -14.14 -5.56 -9.63
CA ILE A 168 -14.32 -6.46 -10.77
C ILE A 168 -13.78 -7.88 -10.50
N PRO A 169 -12.56 -8.07 -9.93
CA PRO A 169 -12.07 -9.42 -9.61
C PRO A 169 -12.98 -10.18 -8.64
N TYR A 170 -13.53 -9.49 -7.64
CA TYR A 170 -14.46 -10.09 -6.69
C TYR A 170 -15.81 -10.42 -7.34
N GLN A 171 -16.29 -9.56 -8.25
CA GLN A 171 -17.51 -9.84 -9.02
C GLN A 171 -17.34 -11.07 -9.92
N ILE A 172 -16.19 -11.23 -10.58
CA ILE A 172 -15.87 -12.43 -11.36
C ILE A 172 -15.92 -13.67 -10.48
N TYR A 173 -15.35 -13.60 -9.27
CA TYR A 173 -15.42 -14.68 -8.29
C TYR A 173 -16.87 -15.04 -7.95
N LEU A 174 -17.75 -14.07 -7.70
CA LEU A 174 -19.17 -14.31 -7.44
C LEU A 174 -19.88 -14.94 -8.64
N THR A 175 -19.68 -14.41 -9.85
CA THR A 175 -20.29 -14.96 -11.07
C THR A 175 -19.84 -16.40 -11.32
N MET A 176 -18.55 -16.71 -11.10
CA MET A 176 -17.99 -18.04 -11.30
C MET A 176 -18.45 -19.05 -10.24
N PHE A 177 -18.34 -18.72 -8.95
CA PHE A 177 -18.49 -19.69 -7.85
C PHE A 177 -19.80 -19.60 -7.09
N ARG A 178 -20.56 -18.52 -7.23
CA ARG A 178 -21.89 -18.36 -6.60
C ARG A 178 -23.03 -18.47 -7.60
N LYS A 179 -22.87 -17.89 -8.80
CA LYS A 179 -23.87 -17.98 -9.88
C LYS A 179 -23.66 -19.17 -10.82
N TYR A 180 -22.46 -19.75 -10.85
CA TYR A 180 -22.07 -20.82 -11.77
C TYR A 180 -22.18 -20.44 -13.26
N GLU A 181 -22.11 -19.13 -13.56
CA GLU A 181 -22.17 -18.57 -14.92
C GLU A 181 -20.75 -18.46 -15.50
N TYR A 182 -20.14 -19.61 -15.79
CA TYR A 182 -18.74 -19.68 -16.20
C TYR A 182 -18.41 -18.86 -17.45
N GLY A 183 -19.34 -18.79 -18.41
CA GLY A 183 -19.17 -18.00 -19.65
C GLY A 183 -19.08 -16.50 -19.40
N GLU A 184 -19.97 -15.96 -18.55
CA GLU A 184 -19.95 -14.55 -18.16
C GLU A 184 -18.68 -14.23 -17.35
N ALA A 185 -18.33 -15.09 -16.38
CA ALA A 185 -17.12 -14.92 -15.59
C ALA A 185 -15.85 -14.94 -16.44
N ALA A 186 -15.76 -15.83 -17.43
CA ALA A 186 -14.63 -15.89 -18.36
C ALA A 186 -14.55 -14.63 -19.23
N ALA A 187 -15.67 -14.13 -19.77
CA ALA A 187 -15.71 -12.91 -20.56
C ALA A 187 -15.25 -11.68 -19.74
N ALA A 188 -15.75 -11.54 -18.50
CA ALA A 188 -15.31 -10.50 -17.58
C ALA A 188 -13.82 -10.63 -17.22
N GLY A 189 -13.32 -11.85 -17.04
CA GLY A 189 -11.90 -12.12 -16.82
C GLY A 189 -11.01 -11.64 -17.97
N VAL A 190 -11.40 -11.88 -19.22
CA VAL A 190 -10.67 -11.39 -20.40
C VAL A 190 -10.63 -9.86 -20.43
N ILE A 191 -11.72 -9.19 -20.06
CA ILE A 191 -11.76 -7.71 -19.97
C ILE A 191 -10.77 -7.20 -18.92
N VAL A 192 -10.71 -7.83 -17.75
CA VAL A 192 -9.75 -7.46 -16.69
C VAL A 192 -8.30 -7.65 -17.14
N ILE A 193 -8.01 -8.75 -17.84
CA ILE A 193 -6.68 -9.00 -18.41
C ILE A 193 -6.32 -7.91 -19.43
N ALA A 194 -7.24 -7.60 -20.35
CA ALA A 194 -7.02 -6.56 -21.35
C ALA A 194 -6.78 -5.18 -20.71
N LEU A 195 -7.56 -4.82 -19.69
CA LEU A 195 -7.38 -3.59 -18.92
C LEU A 195 -6.03 -3.57 -18.21
N THR A 196 -5.63 -4.69 -17.60
CA THR A 196 -4.34 -4.83 -16.91
C THR A 196 -3.17 -4.66 -17.88
N ILE A 197 -3.24 -5.25 -19.08
CA ILE A 197 -2.23 -5.09 -20.13
C ILE A 197 -2.17 -3.63 -20.59
N LEU A 198 -3.31 -2.98 -20.80
CA LEU A 198 -3.39 -1.59 -21.22
C LEU A 198 -2.75 -0.67 -20.17
N LEU A 199 -3.12 -0.82 -18.89
CA LEU A 199 -2.56 -0.04 -17.79
C LEU A 199 -1.07 -0.28 -17.63
N SER A 200 -0.62 -1.55 -17.69
CA SER A 200 0.80 -1.89 -17.59
C SER A 200 1.61 -1.30 -18.74
N THR A 201 1.10 -1.39 -19.97
CA THR A 201 1.76 -0.84 -21.16
C THR A 201 1.85 0.68 -21.08
N PHE A 202 0.76 1.36 -20.68
CA PHE A 202 0.73 2.80 -20.51
C PHE A 202 1.73 3.25 -19.44
N ALA A 203 1.76 2.58 -18.29
CA ALA A 203 2.63 2.91 -17.18
C ALA A 203 4.13 2.68 -17.53
N LEU A 204 4.44 1.62 -18.30
CA LEU A 204 5.78 1.36 -18.82
C LEU A 204 6.23 2.41 -19.85
N ARG A 205 5.36 2.81 -20.78
CA ARG A 205 5.67 3.85 -21.78
C ARG A 205 6.00 5.19 -21.12
N LEU A 206 5.15 5.63 -20.18
CA LEU A 206 5.40 6.85 -19.41
C LEU A 206 6.75 6.83 -18.68
N THR A 207 7.18 5.67 -18.20
CA THR A 207 8.46 5.54 -17.48
C THR A 207 9.64 5.49 -18.44
N ARG A 208 9.49 4.82 -19.59
CA ARG A 208 10.54 4.71 -20.61
C ARG A 208 10.88 6.05 -21.25
N ASP A 209 9.86 6.83 -21.63
CA ASP A 209 10.06 8.13 -22.30
C ASP A 209 10.82 9.14 -21.42
N LEU A 210 10.78 8.95 -20.09
CA LEU A 210 11.49 9.77 -19.12
C LEU A 210 12.92 9.29 -18.84
N LEU A 211 13.16 7.98 -18.87
CA LEU A 211 14.50 7.39 -18.75
C LEU A 211 15.34 7.68 -20.01
N GLU A 212 14.72 7.76 -21.18
CA GLU A 212 15.39 8.16 -22.42
C GLU A 212 15.63 9.69 -22.49
N SER A 213 14.91 10.52 -21.73
CA SER A 213 15.11 11.98 -21.68
C SER A 213 16.22 12.45 -20.72
N GLU A 214 16.78 11.56 -19.91
CA GLU A 214 17.86 11.85 -18.94
C GLU A 214 19.25 11.37 -19.42
N LYS A 215 19.35 10.81 -20.64
CA LYS A 215 20.62 10.52 -21.32
C LYS A 215 21.03 11.67 -22.23
#